data_AF-A0A831NVV1-F1
#
_entry.id   AF-A0A831NVV1-F1
#
_cell.length_a   1.000
_cell.length_b   1.000
_cell.length_c   1.000
_cell.angle_alpha   90.00
_cell.angle_beta   90.00
_cell.angle_gamma   90.00
#
_symmetry.space_group_name_H-M   'P 1'
#
loop_
_entity.id
_entity.type
_entity.pdbx_description
1 polymer ?
#
loop_
_entity_poly.entity_id
_entity_poly.type
_entity_poly.pdbx_seq_one_letter_code
_entity_poly.pdbx_strand_id
1 'polypeptide(L)'
;MKNKSVKLAIFSFVTFFVFVSVVEAQSTSILDKKFDLAGEHSQEKQYFLMQSKLITYALDGTCVGTDIFRLRLKYVPAKTAGKEGDEYTSVRFTLQQGDALETAIPALENWTYVFKPGIDEKGQVFGIDHGKFENLVDSNGNTLPPDKAYLVYNTFIDFHGFCNVFAERVPDGKGIQDLTKIGQRIVHAAAFTEPPVNLGSNVSEGSFFKNGEITLAFKGLSVVNGRNCALLGYDSGQSSFKMIMEPLPNMEIQTVGSSHYNGDIYKDLATNWVQKVT
;
A
#
# COMPACT_ATOMS: atom_id res chain seq x y z
N MET A 1 35.01 -18.19 100.07
CA MET A 1 34.04 -17.93 98.98
C MET A 1 34.78 -17.25 97.83
N LYS A 2 34.97 -17.95 96.70
CA LYS A 2 35.71 -17.46 95.53
C LYS A 2 34.74 -16.79 94.55
N ASN A 3 34.93 -15.49 94.30
CA ASN A 3 34.19 -14.72 93.30
C ASN A 3 34.76 -15.03 91.90
N LYS A 4 33.94 -15.56 90.98
CA LYS A 4 34.32 -15.78 89.58
C LYS A 4 33.90 -14.56 88.76
N SER A 5 34.88 -13.77 88.30
CA SER A 5 34.68 -12.74 87.27
C SER A 5 34.45 -13.40 85.92
N VAL A 6 33.25 -13.25 85.36
CA VAL A 6 32.93 -13.62 83.99
C VAL A 6 33.45 -12.52 83.07
N LYS A 7 34.43 -12.83 82.22
CA LYS A 7 34.88 -11.93 81.15
C LYS A 7 33.87 -12.00 80.00
N LEU A 8 33.21 -10.87 79.74
CA LEU A 8 32.31 -10.69 78.60
C LEU A 8 33.16 -10.53 77.33
N ALA A 9 33.10 -11.49 76.42
CA ALA A 9 33.71 -11.39 75.10
C ALA A 9 32.75 -10.64 74.17
N ILE A 10 33.15 -9.46 73.70
CA ILE A 10 32.43 -8.68 72.68
C ILE A 10 32.81 -9.28 71.32
N PHE A 11 31.88 -10.03 70.72
CA PHE A 11 31.98 -10.41 69.31
C PHE A 11 31.50 -9.25 68.45
N SER A 12 32.42 -8.62 67.72
CA SER A 12 32.09 -7.59 66.74
C SER A 12 31.75 -8.26 65.41
N PHE A 13 30.47 -8.25 65.03
CA PHE A 13 29.99 -8.79 63.76
C PHE A 13 30.04 -7.68 62.71
N VAL A 14 31.08 -7.64 61.88
CA VAL A 14 31.14 -6.73 60.73
C VAL A 14 30.29 -7.33 59.61
N THR A 15 29.08 -6.81 59.44
CA THR A 15 28.17 -7.24 58.37
C THR A 15 28.45 -6.37 57.15
N PHE A 16 29.11 -6.94 56.13
CA PHE A 16 29.25 -6.28 54.82
C PHE A 16 27.93 -6.40 54.06
N PHE A 17 27.20 -5.30 53.93
CA PHE A 17 26.11 -5.21 52.96
C PHE A 17 26.70 -4.89 51.59
N VAL A 18 26.76 -5.91 50.72
CA VAL A 18 26.99 -5.67 49.29
C VAL A 18 25.65 -5.25 48.70
N PHE A 19 25.45 -3.95 48.52
CA PHE A 19 24.37 -3.44 47.68
C PHE A 19 24.71 -3.77 46.23
N VAL A 20 24.20 -4.90 45.74
CA VAL A 20 24.15 -5.17 44.30
C VAL A 20 22.99 -4.34 43.77
N SER A 21 23.31 -3.17 43.22
CA SER A 21 22.37 -2.47 42.34
C SER A 21 22.12 -3.38 41.14
N VAL A 22 20.99 -4.09 41.14
CA VAL A 22 20.47 -4.71 39.93
C VAL A 22 20.02 -3.56 39.04
N VAL A 23 20.94 -3.05 38.23
CA VAL A 23 20.59 -2.21 37.09
C VAL A 23 19.89 -3.17 36.14
N GLU A 24 18.56 -3.16 36.16
CA GLU A 24 17.76 -3.79 35.13
C GLU A 24 18.24 -3.20 33.81
N ALA A 25 18.94 -3.99 33.01
CA ALA A 25 19.40 -3.56 31.71
C ALA A 25 18.14 -3.29 30.89
N GLN A 26 17.73 -2.02 30.78
CA GLN A 26 16.79 -1.62 29.76
C GLN A 26 17.39 -2.06 28.44
N SER A 27 16.78 -3.09 27.84
CA SER A 27 17.06 -3.48 26.48
C SER A 27 16.93 -2.23 25.61
N THR A 28 18.06 -1.71 25.15
CA THR A 28 18.14 -0.64 24.15
C THR A 28 17.91 -1.19 22.74
N SER A 29 17.31 -2.39 22.63
CA SER A 29 17.05 -3.03 21.36
C SER A 29 16.10 -2.17 20.53
N ILE A 30 16.48 -1.96 19.27
CA ILE A 30 15.62 -1.30 18.30
C ILE A 30 14.27 -2.01 18.12
N LEU A 31 14.20 -3.31 18.45
CA LEU A 31 12.98 -4.11 18.40
C LEU A 31 11.95 -3.71 19.46
N ASP A 32 12.40 -3.10 20.57
CA ASP A 32 11.53 -2.65 21.66
C ASP A 32 11.03 -1.22 21.45
N LYS A 33 11.64 -0.48 20.52
CA LYS A 33 11.28 0.90 20.18
C LYS A 33 9.90 0.95 19.54
N LYS A 34 9.13 1.97 19.93
CA LYS A 34 7.87 2.33 19.25
C LYS A 34 8.16 3.28 18.08
N PHE A 35 7.44 3.07 16.99
CA PHE A 35 7.46 3.90 15.79
C PHE A 35 6.08 4.48 15.57
N ASP A 36 6.03 5.73 15.12
CA ASP A 36 4.84 6.32 14.54
C ASP A 36 4.96 6.15 13.02
N LEU A 37 4.10 5.31 12.45
CA LEU A 37 4.06 5.03 11.02
C LEU A 37 2.89 5.74 10.32
N ALA A 38 2.08 6.50 11.07
CA ALA A 38 0.89 7.19 10.58
C ALA A 38 1.02 8.72 10.72
N GLY A 39 2.25 9.21 10.87
CA GLY A 39 2.54 10.63 10.97
C GLY A 39 2.20 11.37 9.68
N GLU A 40 2.02 12.69 9.79
CA GLU A 40 1.74 13.53 8.63
C GLU A 40 2.88 13.48 7.60
N HIS A 41 2.49 13.55 6.33
CA HIS A 41 3.44 13.71 5.23
C HIS A 41 4.15 15.06 5.27
N SER A 42 5.43 15.06 4.89
CA SER A 42 6.08 16.32 4.53
C SER A 42 5.30 16.99 3.40
N GLN A 43 5.14 18.32 3.47
CA GLN A 43 4.34 19.11 2.52
C GLN A 43 5.10 19.40 1.21
N GLU A 44 5.82 18.39 0.72
CA GLU A 44 6.65 18.45 -0.47
C GLU A 44 5.92 17.82 -1.66
N LYS A 45 6.22 18.32 -2.87
CA LYS A 45 5.77 17.69 -4.11
C LYS A 45 6.48 16.35 -4.27
N GLN A 46 5.75 15.31 -4.66
CA GLN A 46 6.30 13.98 -4.88
C GLN A 46 6.12 13.56 -6.34
N TYR A 47 7.02 12.70 -6.80
CA TYR A 47 6.96 12.08 -8.12
C TYR A 47 7.09 10.57 -7.97
N PHE A 48 6.19 9.84 -8.62
CA PHE A 48 6.14 8.38 -8.55
C PHE A 48 6.24 7.78 -9.95
N LEU A 49 6.91 6.64 -10.03
CA LEU A 49 6.87 5.74 -11.16
C LEU A 49 6.32 4.41 -10.67
N MET A 50 5.18 4.01 -11.21
CA MET A 50 4.66 2.66 -11.08
C MET A 50 4.87 1.91 -12.40
N GLN A 51 5.35 0.67 -12.29
CA GLN A 51 5.45 -0.25 -13.42
C GLN A 51 4.76 -1.55 -13.06
N SER A 52 3.74 -1.92 -13.84
CA SER A 52 3.04 -3.19 -13.72
C SER A 52 3.39 -4.08 -14.89
N LYS A 53 3.76 -5.34 -14.62
CA LYS A 53 4.03 -6.35 -15.65
C LYS A 53 2.92 -7.39 -15.60
N LEU A 54 2.07 -7.42 -16.61
CA LEU A 54 1.04 -8.44 -16.78
C LEU A 54 1.61 -9.60 -17.60
N ILE A 55 1.65 -10.80 -17.03
CA ILE A 55 2.03 -12.02 -17.75
C ILE A 55 0.77 -12.86 -17.93
N THR A 56 0.47 -13.21 -19.17
CA THR A 56 -0.70 -14.03 -19.51
C THR A 56 -0.26 -15.44 -19.85
N TYR A 57 -0.96 -16.43 -19.29
CA TYR A 57 -0.71 -17.84 -19.53
C TYR A 57 -1.93 -18.49 -20.20
N ALA A 58 -1.68 -19.40 -21.14
CA ALA A 58 -2.69 -20.31 -21.66
C ALA A 58 -3.02 -21.41 -20.64
N LEU A 59 -4.07 -22.20 -20.91
CA LEU A 59 -4.55 -23.27 -20.02
C LEU A 59 -3.50 -24.37 -19.79
N ASP A 60 -2.57 -24.55 -20.72
CA ASP A 60 -1.45 -25.49 -20.61
C ASP A 60 -0.25 -24.92 -19.83
N GLY A 61 -0.35 -23.68 -19.34
CA GLY A 61 0.72 -22.98 -18.63
C GLY A 61 1.74 -22.31 -19.54
N THR A 62 1.56 -22.32 -20.86
CA THR A 62 2.43 -21.61 -21.80
C THR A 62 2.25 -20.09 -21.64
N CYS A 63 3.34 -19.34 -21.52
CA CYS A 63 3.30 -17.88 -21.55
C CYS A 63 2.89 -17.40 -22.95
N VAL A 64 1.77 -16.67 -23.05
CA VAL A 64 1.21 -16.19 -24.32
C VAL A 64 1.27 -14.67 -24.46
N GLY A 65 1.63 -13.96 -23.41
CA GLY A 65 1.71 -12.50 -23.46
C GLY A 65 2.45 -11.91 -22.27
N THR A 66 3.11 -10.79 -22.52
CA THR A 66 3.70 -9.94 -21.49
C THR A 66 3.44 -8.50 -21.84
N ASP A 67 2.65 -7.81 -21.04
CA ASP A 67 2.39 -6.38 -21.21
C ASP A 67 3.01 -5.60 -20.05
N ILE A 68 3.51 -4.40 -20.35
CA ILE A 68 4.07 -3.50 -19.35
C ILE A 68 3.32 -2.18 -19.37
N PHE A 69 2.76 -1.82 -18.22
CA PHE A 69 2.07 -0.56 -17.97
C PHE A 69 2.98 0.33 -17.14
N ARG A 70 3.18 1.58 -17.53
CA ARG A 70 3.99 2.54 -16.76
C ARG A 70 3.22 3.82 -16.52
N LEU A 71 3.02 4.12 -15.24
CA LEU A 71 2.35 5.32 -14.77
C LEU A 71 3.37 6.24 -14.10
N ARG A 72 3.50 7.46 -14.63
CA ARG A 72 4.27 8.56 -14.00
C ARG A 72 3.28 9.52 -13.34
N LEU A 73 3.31 9.59 -12.02
CA LEU A 73 2.44 10.47 -11.24
C LEU A 73 3.23 11.60 -10.60
N LYS A 74 2.61 12.78 -10.55
CA LYS A 74 3.03 13.90 -9.71
C LYS A 74 1.97 14.13 -8.66
N TYR A 75 2.39 14.30 -7.42
CA TYR A 75 1.55 14.66 -6.29
C TYR A 75 1.85 16.10 -5.85
N VAL A 76 0.79 16.83 -5.53
CA VAL A 76 0.85 18.18 -4.94
C VAL A 76 -0.05 18.22 -3.71
N PRO A 77 0.49 18.56 -2.52
CA PRO A 77 -0.31 18.66 -1.30
C PRO A 77 -1.47 19.65 -1.45
N ALA A 78 -2.62 19.35 -0.84
CA ALA A 78 -3.85 20.15 -0.87
C ALA A 78 -3.59 21.64 -0.57
N LYS A 79 -2.80 21.92 0.48
CA LYS A 79 -2.43 23.27 0.90
C LYS A 79 -1.66 24.03 -0.18
N THR A 80 -0.77 23.36 -0.90
CA THR A 80 0.01 23.94 -2.00
C THR A 80 -0.83 24.07 -3.28
N ALA A 81 -1.74 23.12 -3.52
CA ALA A 81 -2.65 23.14 -4.66
C ALA A 81 -3.80 24.16 -4.50
N GLY A 82 -4.07 24.62 -3.28
CA GLY A 82 -5.23 25.47 -2.99
C GLY A 82 -6.56 24.72 -3.16
N LYS A 83 -6.56 23.41 -2.86
CA LYS A 83 -7.70 22.50 -3.03
C LYS A 83 -8.09 21.85 -1.72
N GLU A 84 -9.30 21.28 -1.67
CA GLU A 84 -9.81 20.56 -0.49
C GLU A 84 -9.13 19.21 -0.25
N GLY A 85 -8.51 18.65 -1.28
CA GLY A 85 -7.76 17.39 -1.21
C GLY A 85 -6.49 17.47 -2.04
N ASP A 86 -5.64 16.46 -1.88
CA ASP A 86 -4.38 16.39 -2.59
C ASP A 86 -4.60 16.22 -4.10
N GLU A 87 -3.79 16.91 -4.89
CA GLU A 87 -3.86 16.84 -6.35
C GLU A 87 -2.85 15.83 -6.88
N TYR A 88 -3.34 14.95 -7.75
CA TYR A 88 -2.51 14.05 -8.53
C TYR A 88 -2.58 14.45 -10.00
N THR A 89 -1.44 14.35 -10.69
CA THR A 89 -1.33 14.51 -12.13
C THR A 89 -0.73 13.26 -12.72
N SER A 90 -1.43 12.61 -13.66
CA SER A 90 -0.82 11.66 -14.59
C SER A 90 0.09 12.46 -15.53
N VAL A 91 1.39 12.50 -15.23
CA VAL A 91 2.36 13.19 -16.09
C VAL A 91 2.45 12.46 -17.42
N ARG A 92 2.46 11.11 -17.37
CA ARG A 92 2.47 10.27 -18.56
C ARG A 92 2.06 8.84 -18.21
N PHE A 93 1.26 8.24 -19.08
CA PHE A 93 0.99 6.81 -19.07
C PHE A 93 1.52 6.18 -20.36
N THR A 94 2.22 5.05 -20.25
CA THR A 94 2.67 4.27 -21.41
C THR A 94 2.33 2.78 -21.27
N LEU A 95 2.16 2.14 -22.43
CA LEU A 95 1.87 0.72 -22.58
C LEU A 95 2.90 0.10 -23.54
N GLN A 96 3.39 -1.08 -23.20
CA GLN A 96 4.19 -1.91 -24.08
C GLN A 96 3.52 -3.29 -24.17
N GLN A 97 3.11 -3.69 -25.37
CA GLN A 97 2.40 -4.95 -25.59
C GLN A 97 3.34 -5.99 -26.20
N GLY A 98 3.63 -7.08 -25.46
CA GLY A 98 4.65 -8.05 -25.86
C GLY A 98 5.99 -7.37 -26.18
N ASP A 99 6.53 -7.71 -27.35
CA ASP A 99 7.78 -7.15 -27.88
C ASP A 99 7.58 -5.87 -28.70
N ALA A 100 6.35 -5.32 -28.75
CA ALA A 100 6.08 -4.08 -29.44
C ALA A 100 6.81 -2.89 -28.79
N LEU A 101 6.96 -1.81 -29.55
CA LEU A 101 7.45 -0.55 -29.02
C LEU A 101 6.49 0.03 -27.99
N GLU A 102 7.05 0.69 -26.98
CA GLU A 102 6.27 1.42 -25.98
C GLU A 102 5.48 2.56 -26.64
N THR A 103 4.17 2.62 -26.39
CA THR A 103 3.27 3.68 -26.84
C THR A 103 2.75 4.49 -25.66
N ALA A 104 2.45 5.76 -25.88
CA ALA A 104 1.80 6.61 -24.87
C ALA A 104 0.28 6.49 -24.97
N ILE A 105 -0.43 6.83 -23.88
CA ILE A 105 -1.88 7.05 -23.88
C ILE A 105 -2.11 8.56 -23.77
N PRO A 106 -2.23 9.30 -24.89
CA PRO A 106 -2.21 10.77 -24.87
C PRO A 106 -3.34 11.40 -24.05
N ALA A 107 -4.50 10.74 -23.98
CA ALA A 107 -5.66 11.22 -23.22
C ALA A 107 -5.38 11.37 -21.71
N LEU A 108 -4.36 10.67 -21.20
CA LEU A 108 -3.96 10.71 -19.78
C LEU A 108 -2.74 11.60 -19.52
N GLU A 109 -2.17 12.24 -20.55
CA GLU A 109 -1.02 13.12 -20.39
C GLU A 109 -1.43 14.45 -19.74
N ASN A 110 -0.73 14.79 -18.64
CA ASN A 110 -1.00 15.95 -17.79
C ASN A 110 -2.44 16.01 -17.23
N TRP A 111 -3.18 14.90 -17.25
CA TRP A 111 -4.51 14.84 -16.66
C TRP A 111 -4.42 14.91 -15.14
N THR A 112 -5.24 15.76 -14.53
CA THR A 112 -5.29 15.98 -13.08
C THR A 112 -6.59 15.51 -12.45
N TYR A 113 -6.51 15.05 -11.21
CA TYR A 113 -7.64 14.72 -10.36
C TYR A 113 -7.32 15.02 -8.89
N VAL A 114 -8.36 15.17 -8.08
CA VAL A 114 -8.24 15.36 -6.63
C VAL A 114 -8.52 14.03 -5.98
N PHE A 115 -7.58 13.55 -5.17
CA PHE A 115 -7.76 12.30 -4.44
C PHE A 115 -8.86 12.46 -3.39
N LYS A 116 -9.78 11.50 -3.36
CA LYS A 116 -10.86 11.41 -2.37
C LYS A 116 -10.97 9.98 -1.86
N PRO A 117 -10.70 9.67 -0.58
CA PRO A 117 -10.74 8.30 -0.11
C PRO A 117 -12.14 7.69 -0.27
N GLY A 118 -12.19 6.42 -0.68
CA GLY A 118 -13.45 5.67 -0.84
C GLY A 118 -14.09 5.86 -2.22
N ILE A 119 -15.43 5.80 -2.23
CA ILE A 119 -16.27 5.81 -3.42
C ILE A 119 -17.22 7.01 -3.32
N ASP A 120 -17.30 7.82 -4.36
CA ASP A 120 -18.19 8.98 -4.37
C ASP A 120 -19.63 8.66 -4.81
N GLU A 121 -20.51 9.66 -4.79
CA GLU A 121 -21.93 9.52 -5.15
C GLU A 121 -22.16 9.09 -6.61
N LYS A 122 -21.14 9.20 -7.47
CA LYS A 122 -21.17 8.75 -8.87
C LYS A 122 -20.57 7.35 -9.04
N GLY A 123 -20.19 6.69 -7.95
CA GLY A 123 -19.53 5.40 -7.97
C GLY A 123 -18.04 5.48 -8.35
N GLN A 124 -17.44 6.67 -8.41
CA GLN A 124 -16.03 6.81 -8.76
C GLN A 124 -15.15 6.49 -7.56
N VAL A 125 -14.13 5.66 -7.78
CA VAL A 125 -13.18 5.27 -6.74
C VAL A 125 -12.04 6.28 -6.69
N PHE A 126 -11.65 6.73 -5.50
CA PHE A 126 -10.51 7.64 -5.28
C PHE A 126 -10.61 9.02 -5.96
N GLY A 127 -11.80 9.42 -6.42
CA GLY A 127 -12.00 10.65 -7.20
C GLY A 127 -11.54 10.53 -8.65
N ILE A 128 -11.33 9.31 -9.15
CA ILE A 128 -10.89 9.01 -10.51
C ILE A 128 -12.12 8.93 -11.43
N ASP A 129 -12.19 9.84 -12.39
CA ASP A 129 -13.28 9.90 -13.38
C ASP A 129 -13.25 8.67 -14.30
N HIS A 130 -14.26 7.80 -14.18
CA HIS A 130 -14.39 6.58 -14.99
C HIS A 130 -14.45 6.89 -16.50
N GLY A 131 -15.06 8.02 -16.89
CA GLY A 131 -15.18 8.43 -18.29
C GLY A 131 -13.84 8.69 -18.95
N LYS A 132 -12.78 8.95 -18.17
CA LYS A 132 -11.41 9.12 -18.71
C LYS A 132 -10.80 7.86 -19.27
N PHE A 133 -11.36 6.69 -18.95
CA PHE A 133 -10.85 5.40 -19.37
C PHE A 133 -11.72 4.77 -20.48
N GLU A 134 -12.71 5.51 -20.99
CA GLU A 134 -13.49 5.09 -22.14
C GLU A 134 -12.77 5.42 -23.45
N ASN A 135 -12.86 4.50 -24.42
CA ASN A 135 -12.38 4.70 -25.79
C ASN A 135 -10.92 5.20 -25.87
N LEU A 136 -10.05 4.73 -24.98
CA LEU A 136 -8.65 5.11 -24.96
C LEU A 136 -7.97 4.74 -26.30
N VAL A 137 -7.10 5.64 -26.76
CA VAL A 137 -6.30 5.46 -27.98
C VAL A 137 -4.84 5.64 -27.63
N ASP A 138 -3.97 4.81 -28.22
CA ASP A 138 -2.52 4.94 -28.06
C ASP A 138 -1.93 6.03 -28.97
N SER A 139 -0.63 6.32 -28.80
CA SER A 139 0.08 7.33 -29.62
C SER A 139 0.20 6.95 -31.10
N ASN A 140 -0.10 5.72 -31.48
CA ASN A 140 -0.11 5.25 -32.87
C ASN A 140 -1.51 5.33 -33.50
N GLY A 141 -2.54 5.74 -32.74
CA GLY A 141 -3.91 5.82 -33.20
C GLY A 141 -4.72 4.54 -33.04
N ASN A 142 -4.20 3.53 -32.34
CA ASN A 142 -4.91 2.27 -32.09
C ASN A 142 -5.82 2.41 -30.88
N THR A 143 -7.08 1.99 -31.01
CA THR A 143 -8.01 1.88 -29.89
C THR A 143 -7.57 0.77 -28.94
N LEU A 144 -7.54 1.06 -27.64
CA LEU A 144 -7.29 0.06 -26.61
C LEU A 144 -8.54 -0.81 -26.45
N PRO A 145 -8.41 -2.14 -26.43
CA PRO A 145 -9.54 -3.01 -26.13
C PRO A 145 -9.96 -2.84 -24.65
N PRO A 146 -11.23 -3.15 -24.32
CA PRO A 146 -11.80 -2.88 -22.99
C PRO A 146 -11.01 -3.47 -21.80
N ASP A 147 -10.42 -4.65 -21.96
CA ASP A 147 -9.57 -5.29 -20.94
C ASP A 147 -8.31 -4.47 -20.64
N LYS A 148 -7.66 -3.93 -21.68
CA LYS A 148 -6.47 -3.08 -21.53
C LYS A 148 -6.84 -1.72 -20.97
N ALA A 149 -7.95 -1.13 -21.40
CA ALA A 149 -8.45 0.11 -20.83
C ALA A 149 -8.76 -0.03 -19.33
N TYR A 150 -9.36 -1.15 -18.92
CA TYR A 150 -9.57 -1.48 -17.52
C TYR A 150 -8.25 -1.61 -16.73
N LEU A 151 -7.21 -2.24 -17.30
CA LEU A 151 -5.91 -2.33 -16.65
C LEU A 151 -5.19 -0.98 -16.53
N VAL A 152 -5.38 -0.08 -17.50
CA VAL A 152 -4.92 1.31 -17.39
C VAL A 152 -5.58 1.99 -16.20
N TYR A 153 -6.90 1.86 -16.03
CA TYR A 153 -7.62 2.33 -14.85
C TYR A 153 -7.14 1.68 -13.55
N ASN A 154 -7.04 0.35 -13.53
CA ASN A 154 -6.66 -0.41 -12.35
C ASN A 154 -5.25 -0.06 -11.87
N THR A 155 -4.35 0.38 -12.76
CA THR A 155 -3.01 0.87 -12.37
C THR A 155 -3.09 2.07 -11.40
N PHE A 156 -4.08 2.95 -11.56
CA PHE A 156 -4.32 4.06 -10.61
C PHE A 156 -4.92 3.56 -9.30
N ILE A 157 -5.86 2.60 -9.38
CA ILE A 157 -6.48 1.98 -8.20
C ILE A 157 -5.44 1.24 -7.36
N ASP A 158 -4.58 0.46 -7.99
CA ASP A 158 -3.49 -0.26 -7.33
C ASP A 158 -2.50 0.73 -6.69
N PHE A 159 -2.11 1.80 -7.40
CA PHE A 159 -1.24 2.84 -6.85
C PHE A 159 -1.82 3.41 -5.55
N HIS A 160 -3.10 3.82 -5.55
CA HIS A 160 -3.74 4.38 -4.36
C HIS A 160 -4.01 3.32 -3.30
N GLY A 161 -4.34 2.08 -3.67
CA GLY A 161 -4.48 0.97 -2.74
C GLY A 161 -3.20 0.75 -1.93
N PHE A 162 -2.05 0.74 -2.58
CA PHE A 162 -0.78 0.57 -1.87
C PHE A 162 -0.33 1.85 -1.14
N CYS A 163 -0.34 3.00 -1.82
CA CYS A 163 0.28 4.22 -1.31
C CYS A 163 -0.65 5.08 -0.43
N ASN A 164 -1.97 4.97 -0.58
CA ASN A 164 -2.94 5.84 0.09
C ASN A 164 -3.97 5.09 0.93
N VAL A 165 -4.02 3.76 0.87
CA VAL A 165 -4.86 2.92 1.73
C VAL A 165 -4.00 2.11 2.69
N PHE A 166 -3.11 1.25 2.20
CA PHE A 166 -2.29 0.40 3.07
C PHE A 166 -1.18 1.16 3.79
N ALA A 167 -0.61 2.17 3.15
CA ALA A 167 0.46 2.98 3.73
C ALA A 167 -0.05 4.14 4.60
N GLU A 168 -1.36 4.28 4.77
CA GLU A 168 -1.98 5.43 5.43
C GLU A 168 -2.88 5.02 6.59
N ARG A 169 -3.23 6.02 7.40
CA ARG A 169 -4.18 5.83 8.50
C ARG A 169 -5.58 5.55 7.95
N VAL A 170 -6.26 4.60 8.58
CA VAL A 170 -7.69 4.37 8.35
C VAL A 170 -8.51 4.96 9.49
N PRO A 171 -9.69 5.55 9.21
CA PRO A 171 -10.55 6.12 10.25
C PRO A 171 -11.17 5.02 11.14
N ASP A 172 -11.56 3.91 10.53
CA ASP A 172 -12.25 2.80 11.17
C ASP A 172 -11.48 1.49 10.98
N GLY A 173 -11.41 0.69 12.04
CA GLY A 173 -10.66 -0.57 12.05
C GLY A 173 -9.16 -0.38 12.27
N LYS A 174 -8.37 -1.41 11.92
CA LYS A 174 -6.91 -1.41 12.11
C LYS A 174 -6.20 -0.97 10.82
N GLY A 175 -5.21 -0.10 10.96
CA GLY A 175 -4.37 0.38 9.87
C GLY A 175 -2.90 0.51 10.27
N ILE A 176 -2.13 1.21 9.46
CA ILE A 176 -0.69 1.41 9.72
C ILE A 176 -0.41 2.05 11.08
N GLN A 177 -1.35 2.84 11.62
CA GLN A 177 -1.26 3.45 12.95
C GLN A 177 -1.18 2.43 14.10
N ASP A 178 -1.61 1.18 13.87
CA ASP A 178 -1.59 0.12 14.87
C ASP A 178 -0.27 -0.69 14.86
N LEU A 179 0.58 -0.49 13.84
CA LEU A 179 1.88 -1.14 13.67
C LEU A 179 3.00 -0.35 14.35
N THR A 180 2.99 -0.32 15.67
CA THR A 180 3.94 0.48 16.47
C THR A 180 5.30 -0.17 16.70
N LYS A 181 5.45 -1.49 16.52
CA LYS A 181 6.68 -2.24 16.80
C LYS A 181 7.02 -3.23 15.70
N ILE A 182 8.32 -3.44 15.49
CA ILE A 182 8.84 -4.46 14.58
C ILE A 182 8.33 -5.84 15.03
N GLY A 183 7.90 -6.65 14.06
CA GLY A 183 7.30 -7.97 14.26
C GLY A 183 5.78 -7.94 14.46
N GLN A 184 5.15 -6.78 14.62
CA GLN A 184 3.69 -6.71 14.72
C GLN A 184 3.01 -7.03 13.39
N ARG A 185 1.84 -7.67 13.49
CA ARG A 185 0.94 -7.97 12.37
C ARG A 185 -0.49 -7.62 12.76
N ILE A 186 -1.23 -7.08 11.82
CA ILE A 186 -2.66 -6.76 11.96
C ILE A 186 -3.44 -7.33 10.78
N VAL A 187 -4.74 -7.56 11.00
CA VAL A 187 -5.73 -7.68 9.93
C VAL A 187 -6.19 -6.26 9.60
N HIS A 188 -5.97 -5.83 8.37
CA HIS A 188 -6.25 -4.46 7.91
C HIS A 188 -7.75 -4.22 7.79
N ALA A 189 -8.20 -2.97 7.94
CA ALA A 189 -9.60 -2.58 7.79
C ALA A 189 -10.22 -2.92 6.42
N ALA A 190 -9.39 -3.05 5.38
CA ALA A 190 -9.83 -3.47 4.06
C ALA A 190 -10.09 -4.98 3.93
N ALA A 191 -9.74 -5.79 4.94
CA ALA A 191 -10.01 -7.24 4.90
C ALA A 191 -11.51 -7.53 4.77
N PHE A 192 -11.85 -8.53 3.95
CA PHE A 192 -13.23 -8.99 3.71
C PHE A 192 -14.20 -7.94 3.14
N THR A 193 -13.69 -6.79 2.70
CA THR A 193 -14.49 -5.79 1.98
C THR A 193 -14.79 -6.24 0.56
N GLU A 194 -15.87 -5.72 0.00
CA GLU A 194 -16.32 -6.04 -1.36
C GLU A 194 -16.59 -4.75 -2.14
N PRO A 195 -15.55 -3.99 -2.53
CA PRO A 195 -15.74 -2.83 -3.38
C PRO A 195 -16.31 -3.19 -4.77
N PRO A 196 -17.20 -2.35 -5.32
CA PRO A 196 -17.59 -2.45 -6.72
C PRO A 196 -16.40 -2.14 -7.62
N VAL A 197 -16.37 -2.78 -8.79
CA VAL A 197 -15.30 -2.59 -9.80
C VAL A 197 -15.85 -2.29 -11.19
N ASN A 198 -17.07 -1.78 -11.26
CA ASN A 198 -17.63 -1.27 -12.51
C ASN A 198 -16.83 -0.05 -13.01
N LEU A 199 -16.73 0.09 -14.33
CA LEU A 199 -15.93 1.13 -14.99
C LEU A 199 -16.65 1.61 -16.24
N GLY A 200 -17.25 2.80 -16.15
CA GLY A 200 -17.99 3.43 -17.24
C GLY A 200 -18.99 2.46 -17.87
N SER A 201 -19.01 2.44 -19.20
CA SER A 201 -19.80 1.51 -20.02
C SER A 201 -19.12 0.15 -20.28
N ASN A 202 -17.83 0.00 -19.94
CA ASN A 202 -17.05 -1.21 -20.28
C ASN A 202 -17.22 -2.37 -19.29
N VAL A 203 -17.46 -2.04 -18.02
CA VAL A 203 -17.64 -3.03 -16.95
C VAL A 203 -18.91 -2.70 -16.18
N SER A 204 -19.88 -3.61 -16.25
CA SER A 204 -21.24 -3.41 -15.78
C SER A 204 -21.33 -3.38 -14.26
N GLU A 205 -22.40 -2.72 -13.77
CA GLU A 205 -22.81 -2.79 -12.38
C GLU A 205 -22.99 -4.24 -11.91
N GLY A 206 -22.74 -4.48 -10.62
CA GLY A 206 -22.72 -5.81 -10.04
C GLY A 206 -21.38 -6.53 -10.17
N SER A 207 -20.41 -5.97 -10.90
CA SER A 207 -18.99 -6.38 -10.84
C SER A 207 -18.37 -5.96 -9.50
N PHE A 208 -17.62 -6.88 -8.87
CA PHE A 208 -16.98 -6.62 -7.58
C PHE A 208 -15.60 -7.28 -7.48
N PHE A 209 -14.79 -6.75 -6.57
CA PHE A 209 -13.61 -7.41 -6.02
C PHE A 209 -13.84 -7.64 -4.54
N LYS A 210 -13.66 -8.86 -4.07
CA LYS A 210 -13.80 -9.25 -2.66
C LYS A 210 -12.43 -9.54 -2.09
N ASN A 211 -12.01 -8.70 -1.15
CA ASN A 211 -10.76 -8.86 -0.45
C ASN A 211 -10.78 -10.09 0.47
N GLY A 212 -9.66 -10.80 0.54
CA GLY A 212 -9.43 -11.84 1.53
C GLY A 212 -9.12 -11.26 2.92
N GLU A 213 -8.44 -12.06 3.74
CA GLU A 213 -7.86 -11.57 5.01
C GLU A 213 -6.63 -10.71 4.73
N ILE A 214 -6.85 -9.44 4.40
CA ILE A 214 -5.75 -8.49 4.19
C ILE A 214 -5.01 -8.30 5.51
N THR A 215 -3.69 -8.48 5.47
CA THR A 215 -2.83 -8.26 6.63
C THR A 215 -1.70 -7.31 6.32
N LEU A 216 -1.32 -6.52 7.32
CA LEU A 216 -0.12 -5.69 7.30
C LEU A 216 0.82 -6.14 8.43
N ALA A 217 2.13 -6.20 8.14
CA ALA A 217 3.15 -6.59 9.11
C ALA A 217 4.34 -5.62 9.09
N PHE A 218 4.75 -5.12 10.26
CA PHE A 218 5.95 -4.31 10.39
C PHE A 218 7.18 -5.22 10.46
N LYS A 219 7.75 -5.56 9.31
CA LYS A 219 8.82 -6.55 9.17
C LYS A 219 10.16 -6.07 9.75
N GLY A 220 10.42 -4.77 9.70
CA GLY A 220 11.69 -4.21 10.18
C GLY A 220 12.01 -2.85 9.57
N LEU A 221 13.29 -2.50 9.58
CA LEU A 221 13.80 -1.27 8.98
C LEU A 221 14.63 -1.60 7.74
N SER A 222 14.63 -0.70 6.76
CA SER A 222 15.44 -0.80 5.54
C SER A 222 15.94 0.56 5.11
N VAL A 223 16.76 0.59 4.05
CA VAL A 223 17.22 1.81 3.40
C VAL A 223 16.83 1.78 1.93
N VAL A 224 16.11 2.79 1.47
CA VAL A 224 15.72 2.98 0.06
C VAL A 224 16.09 4.40 -0.34
N ASN A 225 16.81 4.57 -1.45
CA ASN A 225 17.27 5.87 -1.94
C ASN A 225 18.02 6.70 -0.87
N GLY A 226 18.78 6.03 0.00
CA GLY A 226 19.50 6.66 1.11
C GLY A 226 18.63 7.10 2.30
N ARG A 227 17.34 6.76 2.32
CA ARG A 227 16.39 7.10 3.39
C ARG A 227 16.05 5.89 4.26
N ASN A 228 16.00 6.11 5.57
CA ASN A 228 15.60 5.08 6.53
C ASN A 228 14.09 4.85 6.45
N CYS A 229 13.68 3.65 6.07
CA CYS A 229 12.28 3.30 5.87
C CYS A 229 11.82 2.22 6.85
N ALA A 230 10.58 2.30 7.29
CA ALA A 230 9.85 1.15 7.80
C ALA A 230 9.55 0.20 6.63
N LEU A 231 9.80 -1.10 6.83
CA LEU A 231 9.44 -2.17 5.91
C LEU A 231 8.13 -2.81 6.35
N LEU A 232 7.10 -2.67 5.53
CA LEU A 232 5.75 -3.12 5.81
C LEU A 232 5.35 -4.18 4.79
N GLY A 233 5.17 -5.41 5.25
CA GLY A 233 4.62 -6.47 4.41
C GLY A 233 3.12 -6.35 4.30
N TYR A 234 2.58 -6.46 3.10
CA TYR A 234 1.16 -6.63 2.86
C TYR A 234 0.88 -8.01 2.24
N ASP A 235 -0.25 -8.59 2.57
CA ASP A 235 -0.74 -9.85 2.02
C ASP A 235 -2.25 -9.79 1.96
N SER A 236 -2.85 -10.02 0.79
CA SER A 236 -4.30 -9.91 0.60
C SER A 236 -5.10 -11.15 0.99
N GLY A 237 -4.41 -12.26 1.30
CA GLY A 237 -5.04 -13.55 1.46
C GLY A 237 -5.79 -13.98 0.20
N GLN A 238 -6.79 -14.84 0.38
CA GLN A 238 -7.60 -15.35 -0.71
C GLN A 238 -8.67 -14.34 -1.11
N SER A 239 -8.37 -13.53 -2.11
CA SER A 239 -9.34 -12.60 -2.71
C SER A 239 -10.06 -13.27 -3.88
N SER A 240 -11.21 -12.73 -4.26
CA SER A 240 -12.00 -13.20 -5.40
C SER A 240 -12.62 -12.03 -6.14
N PHE A 241 -13.03 -12.25 -7.38
CA PHE A 241 -13.67 -11.20 -8.16
C PHE A 241 -14.74 -11.78 -9.09
N LYS A 242 -15.67 -10.90 -9.45
CA LYS A 242 -16.62 -11.09 -10.53
C LYS A 242 -16.59 -9.85 -11.40
N MET A 243 -16.29 -10.02 -12.68
CA MET A 243 -16.35 -8.96 -13.67
C MET A 243 -17.37 -9.31 -14.73
N ILE A 244 -18.25 -8.37 -15.02
CA ILE A 244 -19.26 -8.45 -16.07
C ILE A 244 -18.86 -7.39 -17.10
N MET A 245 -18.50 -7.83 -18.30
CA MET A 245 -18.07 -6.95 -19.39
C MET A 245 -19.02 -7.09 -20.57
N GLU A 246 -19.33 -5.97 -21.22
CA GLU A 246 -20.09 -5.93 -22.47
C GLU A 246 -19.23 -5.34 -23.59
N PRO A 247 -18.26 -6.10 -24.13
CA PRO A 247 -17.35 -5.58 -25.17
C PRO A 247 -18.08 -5.16 -26.46
N LEU A 248 -19.29 -5.68 -26.71
CA LEU A 248 -20.16 -5.32 -27.84
C LEU A 248 -21.63 -5.37 -27.39
N PRO A 249 -22.53 -4.58 -28.01
CA PRO A 249 -23.95 -4.62 -27.69
C PRO A 249 -24.53 -6.03 -27.75
N ASN A 250 -25.16 -6.48 -26.67
CA ASN A 250 -25.74 -7.82 -26.48
C ASN A 250 -24.71 -8.96 -26.36
N MET A 251 -23.44 -8.66 -26.05
CA MET A 251 -22.41 -9.65 -25.78
C MET A 251 -21.92 -9.51 -24.33
N GLU A 252 -22.59 -10.16 -23.40
CA GLU A 252 -22.16 -10.21 -22.00
C GLU A 252 -21.11 -11.31 -21.79
N ILE A 253 -19.99 -10.97 -21.17
CA ILE A 253 -18.99 -11.90 -20.70
C ILE A 253 -18.89 -11.76 -19.18
N GLN A 254 -19.18 -12.85 -18.46
CA GLN A 254 -18.94 -12.93 -17.03
C GLN A 254 -17.66 -13.71 -16.75
N THR A 255 -16.73 -13.08 -16.06
CA THR A 255 -15.50 -13.70 -15.55
C THR A 255 -15.57 -13.77 -14.02
N VAL A 256 -15.29 -14.95 -13.47
CA VAL A 256 -15.12 -15.15 -12.02
C VAL A 256 -13.73 -15.74 -11.78
N GLY A 257 -13.06 -15.28 -10.73
CA GLY A 257 -11.73 -15.76 -10.43
C GLY A 257 -11.30 -15.49 -9.00
N SER A 258 -10.14 -16.03 -8.67
CA SER A 258 -9.42 -15.78 -7.43
C SER A 258 -8.23 -14.87 -7.70
N SER A 259 -7.86 -14.06 -6.71
CA SER A 259 -6.68 -13.21 -6.74
C SER A 259 -5.93 -13.32 -5.42
N HIS A 260 -4.60 -13.26 -5.48
CA HIS A 260 -3.74 -13.14 -4.32
C HIS A 260 -2.59 -12.21 -4.68
N TYR A 261 -2.38 -11.19 -3.86
CA TYR A 261 -1.32 -10.21 -4.03
C TYR A 261 -0.66 -9.97 -2.68
N ASN A 262 0.66 -9.89 -2.68
CA ASN A 262 1.48 -9.65 -1.52
C ASN A 262 2.75 -8.92 -1.93
N GLY A 263 3.42 -8.32 -0.96
CA GLY A 263 4.64 -7.59 -1.22
C GLY A 263 5.06 -6.74 -0.03
N ASP A 264 5.78 -5.66 -0.35
CA ASP A 264 6.40 -4.79 0.63
C ASP A 264 6.23 -3.30 0.29
N ILE A 265 5.92 -2.51 1.31
CA ILE A 265 5.87 -1.05 1.28
C ILE A 265 7.03 -0.52 2.12
N TYR A 266 7.77 0.43 1.57
CA TYR A 266 8.89 1.09 2.22
C TYR A 266 8.50 2.54 2.52
N LYS A 267 8.11 2.84 3.76
CA LYS A 267 7.67 4.18 4.19
C LYS A 267 8.81 4.91 4.91
N ASP A 268 9.23 6.06 4.37
CA ASP A 268 10.29 6.90 4.96
C ASP A 268 9.89 7.36 6.36
N LEU A 269 10.70 7.02 7.37
CA LEU A 269 10.44 7.38 8.76
C LEU A 269 10.54 8.89 9.03
N ALA A 270 11.24 9.65 8.19
CA ALA A 270 11.43 11.09 8.37
C ALA A 270 10.31 11.92 7.75
N THR A 271 9.77 11.48 6.62
CA THR A 271 8.80 12.25 5.82
C THR A 271 7.43 11.61 5.71
N ASN A 272 7.29 10.38 6.23
CA ASN A 272 6.15 9.50 6.08
C ASN A 272 5.82 9.12 4.62
N TRP A 273 6.60 9.53 3.62
CA TRP A 273 6.33 9.18 2.23
C TRP A 273 6.74 7.76 1.89
N VAL A 274 5.91 7.07 1.11
CA VAL A 274 6.29 5.80 0.46
C VAL A 274 7.43 6.05 -0.53
N GLN A 275 8.56 5.35 -0.34
CA GLN A 275 9.73 5.41 -1.22
C GLN A 275 9.74 4.30 -2.27
N LYS A 276 9.09 3.17 -1.97
CA LYS A 276 9.02 2.00 -2.84
C LYS A 276 7.86 1.10 -2.44
N VAL A 277 7.27 0.45 -3.42
CA VAL A 277 6.37 -0.70 -3.26
C VAL A 277 6.88 -1.82 -4.18
N THR A 278 6.75 -3.09 -3.77
CA THR A 278 7.02 -4.28 -4.59
C THR A 278 5.83 -5.19 -4.62
#